data_AF-A0A8H4WC00-F1
#
_entry.id   AF-A0A8H4WC00-F1
#
_cell.length_a   1.000
_cell.length_b   1.000
_cell.length_c   1.000
_cell.angle_alpha   90.00
_cell.angle_beta   90.00
_cell.angle_gamma   90.00
#
_symmetry.space_group_name_H-M   'P 1'
#
loop_
_entity.id
_entity.type
_entity.pdbx_description
1 polymer ?
#
loop_
_entity_poly.entity_id
_entity_poly.type
_entity_poly.pdbx_seq_one_letter_code
_entity_poly.pdbx_strand_id
1 'polypeptide(L)'
;MPPRIQTRTVSNTLLPYLTATSSSTSLSSLPSLSPTSSQCISRQFSATAAPRAQTKLRRQMFEWLDGEGAVFKHHIPGQTNYVTSLKQRDNEGSDKARPFPNNQSFFSEPILSEELRNEVYNRVVEQKKSARVVSVELGVDMKRIAAVVRLVELEKRQRAQGKPLALPYARAVHEMVPITPLAEKGERQQYHEPINDLPAHPLTGSQIFYPVPESRSFNRVEAGRVFSGAPALEQSEAAEISHPSDLVEKIIEDPNSIGWVGKGANARQILQPADVRIPHPHMVALERDRLANPNEWRAVADLQSKRLERQDTIEKERRERIQARREKKLTVVSPEDSRFDYRIKDTIYTTETTGTDGRGSKAAGRRYGVPHRDRTRGEVKIPTRVEA
;
A
#
# COMPACT_ATOMS: atom_id res chain seq x y z
N MET A 1 -41.66 -3.61 -8.35
CA MET A 1 -40.74 -2.45 -8.27
C MET A 1 -41.09 -1.65 -7.02
N PRO A 2 -40.16 -1.39 -6.09
CA PRO A 2 -40.46 -0.59 -4.90
C PRO A 2 -40.42 0.93 -5.23
N PRO A 3 -41.20 1.76 -4.53
CA PRO A 3 -41.27 3.20 -4.81
C PRO A 3 -40.04 3.96 -4.30
N ARG A 4 -39.63 4.95 -5.09
CA ARG A 4 -38.44 5.78 -4.94
C ARG A 4 -38.65 6.84 -3.85
N ILE A 5 -37.92 6.73 -2.74
CA ILE A 5 -37.89 7.75 -1.68
C ILE A 5 -37.15 8.98 -2.20
N GLN A 6 -37.78 10.15 -2.13
CA GLN A 6 -37.17 11.44 -2.48
C GLN A 6 -36.26 11.91 -1.34
N THR A 7 -35.00 12.23 -1.66
CA THR A 7 -34.05 12.83 -0.71
C THR A 7 -34.39 14.30 -0.51
N ARG A 8 -34.85 14.66 0.70
CA ARG A 8 -34.95 16.07 1.11
C ARG A 8 -33.56 16.63 1.37
N THR A 9 -33.23 17.69 0.66
CA THR A 9 -32.05 18.53 0.87
C THR A 9 -32.15 19.23 2.22
N VAL A 10 -31.17 19.01 3.09
CA VAL A 10 -31.01 19.74 4.36
C VAL A 10 -30.01 20.86 4.13
N SER A 11 -30.47 22.11 4.13
CA SER A 11 -29.61 23.29 4.12
C SER A 11 -29.19 23.62 5.56
N ASN A 12 -27.96 23.24 5.93
CA ASN A 12 -27.31 23.73 7.14
C ASN A 12 -26.90 25.19 6.95
N THR A 13 -27.51 26.11 7.68
CA THR A 13 -27.13 27.53 7.71
C THR A 13 -26.81 27.93 9.15
N LEU A 14 -25.59 27.62 9.62
CA LEU A 14 -25.02 28.28 10.80
C LEU A 14 -23.49 28.31 10.69
N LEU A 15 -22.94 29.42 10.20
CA LEU A 15 -21.60 29.91 10.54
C LEU A 15 -21.71 31.43 10.75
N PRO A 16 -21.24 32.00 11.88
CA PRO A 16 -21.07 33.43 12.01
C PRO A 16 -19.66 33.81 11.52
N TYR A 17 -19.58 34.65 10.49
CA TYR A 17 -18.32 35.26 10.07
C TYR A 17 -18.17 36.60 10.80
N LEU A 18 -17.06 36.74 11.52
CA LEU A 18 -16.56 38.02 12.02
C LEU A 18 -16.06 38.84 10.82
N THR A 19 -16.44 40.12 10.71
CA THR A 19 -15.56 41.22 10.26
C THR A 19 -16.31 42.54 10.31
N ALA A 20 -15.60 43.57 10.76
CA ALA A 20 -16.04 44.94 10.92
C ALA A 20 -16.06 45.74 9.60
N THR A 21 -16.72 46.91 9.59
CA THR A 21 -16.13 48.26 9.35
C THR A 21 -17.13 49.19 8.64
N SER A 22 -17.54 50.22 9.38
CA SER A 22 -17.75 51.65 9.05
C SER A 22 -18.64 52.15 7.88
N SER A 23 -19.36 53.23 8.25
CA SER A 23 -19.67 54.44 7.48
C SER A 23 -20.92 54.45 6.58
N SER A 24 -21.97 55.16 7.01
CA SER A 24 -22.18 56.59 6.64
C SER A 24 -23.61 57.04 6.93
N THR A 25 -23.70 58.28 7.40
CA THR A 25 -24.89 59.08 7.67
C THR A 25 -25.61 59.52 6.40
N SER A 26 -26.94 59.53 6.39
CA SER A 26 -27.71 60.64 5.81
C SER A 26 -29.19 60.59 6.20
N LEU A 27 -29.70 61.77 6.52
CA LEU A 27 -31.05 62.12 6.93
C LEU A 27 -31.96 62.25 5.71
N SER A 28 -33.22 61.83 5.80
CA SER A 28 -34.33 62.53 5.13
C SER A 28 -35.71 62.03 5.59
N SER A 29 -36.41 62.94 6.27
CA SER A 29 -37.83 63.32 6.11
C SER A 29 -38.97 62.27 6.15
N LEU A 30 -39.81 62.42 7.17
CA LEU A 30 -41.27 62.17 7.22
C LEU A 30 -42.00 62.93 6.07
N PRO A 31 -43.25 62.60 5.64
CA PRO A 31 -44.38 62.35 6.56
C PRO A 31 -45.46 61.33 6.17
N SER A 32 -46.24 60.99 7.21
CA SER A 32 -47.67 60.65 7.29
C SER A 32 -48.38 60.02 6.07
N LEU A 33 -49.10 58.93 6.33
CA LEU A 33 -50.57 58.90 6.35
C LEU A 33 -51.01 57.45 6.60
N SER A 34 -51.61 57.21 7.75
CA SER A 34 -52.52 56.08 7.96
C SER A 34 -53.72 56.25 7.03
N PRO A 35 -54.24 55.15 6.45
CA PRO A 35 -55.53 54.71 6.98
C PRO A 35 -55.68 53.18 7.03
N THR A 36 -56.20 52.74 8.18
CA THR A 36 -57.24 51.72 8.35
C THR A 36 -57.17 50.42 7.55
N SER A 37 -56.97 49.35 8.31
CA SER A 37 -57.68 48.06 8.20
C SER A 37 -57.73 47.41 6.83
N SER A 38 -56.64 46.74 6.47
CA SER A 38 -56.71 45.58 5.59
C SER A 38 -56.20 44.39 6.41
N GLN A 39 -57.13 43.50 6.79
CA GLN A 39 -56.80 42.24 7.43
C GLN A 39 -55.97 41.41 6.45
N CYS A 40 -54.66 41.54 6.51
CA CYS A 40 -53.77 40.54 5.93
C CYS A 40 -53.93 39.27 6.77
N ILE A 41 -54.56 38.25 6.20
CA ILE A 41 -54.44 36.87 6.67
C ILE A 41 -53.00 36.44 6.37
N SER A 42 -52.05 36.97 7.16
CA SER A 42 -50.73 36.38 7.26
C SER A 42 -50.95 35.04 7.92
N ARG A 43 -50.84 33.96 7.15
CA ARG A 43 -50.66 32.62 7.71
C ARG A 43 -49.55 32.75 8.75
N GLN A 44 -49.91 32.60 10.02
CA GLN A 44 -48.93 32.46 11.09
C GLN A 44 -48.16 31.18 10.77
N PHE A 45 -47.02 31.31 10.10
CA PHE A 45 -46.00 30.28 10.21
C PHE A 45 -45.73 30.17 11.69
N SER A 46 -46.04 29.01 12.28
CA SER A 46 -45.84 28.74 13.69
C SER A 46 -44.42 29.12 14.08
N ALA A 47 -44.26 30.30 14.68
CA ALA A 47 -43.05 30.71 15.37
C ALA A 47 -43.06 30.05 16.75
N THR A 48 -43.15 28.71 16.78
CA THR A 48 -42.87 27.97 18.00
C THR A 48 -41.39 28.22 18.27
N ALA A 49 -41.09 28.96 19.34
CA ALA A 49 -39.72 29.14 19.79
C ALA A 49 -39.04 27.77 19.83
N ALA A 50 -37.95 27.60 19.08
CA ALA A 50 -37.19 26.35 19.12
C ALA A 50 -36.90 26.03 20.59
N PRO A 51 -37.27 24.83 21.08
CA PRO A 51 -37.17 24.54 22.51
C PRO A 51 -35.73 24.78 22.96
N ARG A 52 -35.54 25.69 23.92
CA ARG A 52 -34.25 25.92 24.61
C ARG A 52 -33.78 24.66 25.36
N ALA A 53 -34.64 23.66 25.49
CA ALA A 53 -34.36 22.37 26.12
C ALA A 53 -33.66 21.42 25.14
N GLN A 54 -32.62 20.74 25.61
CA GLN A 54 -31.93 19.70 24.84
C GLN A 54 -32.90 18.56 24.47
N THR A 55 -32.75 18.02 23.26
CA THR A 55 -33.53 16.86 22.81
C THR A 55 -33.22 15.63 23.66
N LYS A 56 -34.15 14.68 23.72
CA LYS A 56 -33.96 13.40 24.44
C LYS A 56 -32.69 12.67 23.99
N LEU A 57 -32.44 12.62 22.68
CA LEU A 57 -31.22 12.00 22.13
C LEU A 57 -29.95 12.70 22.60
N ARG A 58 -29.95 14.05 22.65
CA ARG A 58 -28.79 14.82 23.13
C ARG A 58 -28.53 14.59 24.61
N ARG A 59 -29.58 14.47 25.42
CA ARG A 59 -29.46 14.09 26.84
C ARG A 59 -28.84 12.70 27.02
N GLN A 60 -29.35 11.70 26.30
CA GLN A 60 -28.82 10.33 26.34
C GLN A 60 -27.36 10.25 25.86
N MET A 61 -27.01 11.05 24.85
CA MET A 61 -25.63 11.15 24.37
C MET A 61 -24.70 11.72 25.45
N PHE A 62 -25.07 12.80 26.13
CA PHE A 62 -24.24 13.37 27.20
C PHE A 62 -24.18 12.46 28.42
N GLU A 63 -25.27 11.79 28.77
CA GLU A 63 -25.29 10.77 29.82
C GLU A 63 -24.26 9.67 29.55
N TRP A 64 -24.14 9.21 28.30
CA TRP A 64 -23.10 8.25 27.91
C TRP A 64 -21.69 8.87 27.91
N LEU A 65 -21.52 10.09 27.37
CA LEU A 65 -20.22 10.77 27.31
C LEU A 65 -19.64 11.09 28.70
N ASP A 66 -20.49 11.45 29.65
CA ASP A 66 -20.10 11.77 31.02
C ASP A 66 -19.96 10.49 31.88
N GLY A 67 -20.59 9.38 31.47
CA GLY A 67 -20.49 8.05 32.08
C GLY A 67 -19.39 7.18 31.43
N GLU A 68 -19.80 6.13 30.72
CA GLU A 68 -18.89 5.16 30.09
C GLU A 68 -17.90 5.78 29.08
N GLY A 69 -18.34 6.80 28.35
CA GLY A 69 -17.57 7.48 27.31
C GLY A 69 -16.46 8.38 27.85
N ALA A 70 -16.48 8.72 29.14
CA ALA A 70 -15.50 9.62 29.75
C ALA A 70 -14.06 9.07 29.67
N VAL A 71 -13.91 7.74 29.60
CA VAL A 71 -12.64 7.03 29.45
C VAL A 71 -11.90 7.43 28.17
N PHE A 72 -12.60 7.83 27.11
CA PHE A 72 -11.98 8.21 25.83
C PHE A 72 -11.64 9.70 25.74
N LYS A 73 -11.93 10.50 26.78
CA LYS A 73 -11.65 11.94 26.79
C LYS A 73 -10.14 12.22 26.73
N HIS A 74 -9.34 11.37 27.37
CA HIS A 74 -7.89 11.41 27.36
C HIS A 74 -7.37 10.01 27.01
N HIS A 75 -6.26 9.92 26.28
CA HIS A 75 -5.65 8.63 25.99
C HIS A 75 -4.92 8.08 27.22
N ILE A 76 -4.72 6.76 27.20
CA ILE A 76 -3.92 6.06 28.21
C ILE A 76 -2.52 5.87 27.59
N PRO A 77 -1.45 6.42 28.17
CA PRO A 77 -0.13 6.31 27.59
C PRO A 77 0.33 4.86 27.43
N GLY A 78 0.70 4.48 26.21
CA GLY A 78 1.26 3.16 25.89
C GLY A 78 0.22 2.05 25.71
N GLN A 79 -1.08 2.35 25.79
CA GLN A 79 -2.14 1.36 25.61
C GLN A 79 -3.20 1.85 24.62
N THR A 80 -3.71 0.92 23.81
CA THR A 80 -4.84 1.21 22.93
C THR A 80 -6.13 1.33 23.71
N ASN A 81 -6.81 2.47 23.60
CA ASN A 81 -8.07 2.74 24.28
C ASN A 81 -9.25 2.73 23.29
N TYR A 82 -9.64 1.53 22.83
CA TYR A 82 -10.72 1.36 21.85
C TYR A 82 -12.08 1.10 22.50
N VAL A 83 -13.15 1.46 21.78
CA VAL A 83 -14.54 1.29 22.22
C VAL A 83 -14.92 -0.17 22.48
N THR A 84 -14.23 -1.13 21.86
CA THR A 84 -14.48 -2.57 22.10
C THR A 84 -14.14 -3.01 23.51
N SER A 85 -13.15 -2.35 24.15
CA SER A 85 -12.71 -2.68 25.51
C SER A 85 -13.86 -2.55 26.52
N LEU A 86 -14.78 -1.59 26.32
CA LEU A 86 -15.97 -1.45 27.16
C LEU A 86 -16.87 -2.69 27.16
N LYS A 87 -17.01 -3.35 26.01
CA LYS A 87 -17.85 -4.56 25.88
C LYS A 87 -17.15 -5.83 26.35
N GLN A 88 -15.81 -5.83 26.36
CA GLN A 88 -14.99 -7.01 26.66
C GLN A 88 -14.53 -7.07 28.12
N ARG A 89 -14.68 -5.99 28.91
CA ARG A 89 -14.37 -6.00 30.36
C ARG A 89 -15.08 -7.12 31.14
N ASP A 90 -16.21 -7.62 30.64
CA ASP A 90 -16.98 -8.71 31.27
C ASP A 90 -16.54 -10.13 30.83
N ASN A 91 -15.67 -10.25 29.81
CA ASN A 91 -15.19 -11.53 29.28
C ASN A 91 -13.65 -11.55 29.26
N GLU A 92 -13.04 -12.32 30.17
CA GLU A 92 -11.58 -12.54 30.29
C GLU A 92 -10.99 -13.25 29.05
N GLY A 93 -10.84 -12.53 27.94
CA GLY A 93 -10.34 -13.09 26.69
C GLY A 93 -9.59 -12.08 25.85
N SER A 94 -8.26 -12.12 25.94
CA SER A 94 -7.27 -11.53 25.02
C SER A 94 -7.73 -10.26 24.30
N ASP A 95 -7.37 -9.11 24.88
CA ASP A 95 -7.54 -7.76 24.32
C ASP A 95 -6.77 -7.61 23.01
N LYS A 96 -7.28 -8.22 21.94
CA LYS A 96 -6.84 -7.88 20.59
C LYS A 96 -7.32 -6.46 20.32
N ALA A 97 -6.39 -5.59 19.91
CA ALA A 97 -6.57 -4.16 19.71
C ALA A 97 -7.60 -3.88 18.58
N ARG A 98 -8.90 -4.07 18.85
CA ARG A 98 -9.99 -3.94 17.87
C ARG A 98 -10.62 -2.55 18.02
N PRO A 99 -10.58 -1.67 17.01
CA PRO A 99 -11.22 -0.38 17.13
C PRO A 99 -12.75 -0.44 16.96
N PHE A 100 -13.25 -1.41 16.18
CA PHE A 100 -14.66 -1.48 15.80
C PHE A 100 -15.37 -2.71 16.39
N PRO A 101 -16.41 -2.55 17.21
CA PRO A 101 -17.09 -3.70 17.85
C PRO A 101 -17.83 -4.59 16.86
N ASN A 102 -18.32 -4.03 15.75
CA ASN A 102 -19.09 -4.78 14.76
C ASN A 102 -18.22 -5.45 13.69
N ASN A 103 -16.93 -5.09 13.58
CA ASN A 103 -16.00 -5.68 12.63
C ASN A 103 -14.91 -6.45 13.37
N GLN A 104 -15.13 -7.75 13.58
CA GLN A 104 -14.21 -8.61 14.32
C GLN A 104 -12.92 -8.94 13.56
N SER A 105 -12.91 -8.75 12.24
CA SER A 105 -11.77 -9.07 11.38
C SER A 105 -10.72 -7.97 11.35
N PHE A 106 -11.09 -6.72 11.69
CA PHE A 106 -10.16 -5.59 11.66
C PHE A 106 -9.52 -5.37 13.02
N PHE A 107 -8.19 -5.29 13.01
CA PHE A 107 -7.35 -5.06 14.19
C PHE A 107 -6.44 -3.86 13.93
N SER A 108 -6.11 -3.13 14.98
CA SER A 108 -5.02 -2.17 14.96
C SER A 108 -3.71 -2.93 15.09
N GLU A 109 -3.11 -3.25 13.95
CA GLU A 109 -1.75 -3.80 13.90
C GLU A 109 -0.75 -2.81 14.51
N PRO A 110 0.34 -3.31 15.13
CA PRO A 110 1.34 -2.44 15.71
C PRO A 110 2.10 -1.65 14.65
N ILE A 111 2.64 -0.49 15.02
CA ILE A 111 3.52 0.34 14.18
C ILE A 111 4.98 0.20 14.63
N LEU A 112 5.93 0.55 13.75
CA LEU A 112 7.34 0.54 14.11
C LEU A 112 7.63 1.62 15.16
N SER A 113 8.35 1.25 16.22
CA SER A 113 8.89 2.23 17.17
C SER A 113 9.88 3.18 16.49
N GLU A 114 10.08 4.38 17.06
CA GLU A 114 11.06 5.35 16.54
C GLU A 114 12.47 4.76 16.51
N GLU A 115 12.83 3.96 17.51
CA GLU A 115 14.11 3.27 17.64
C GLU A 115 14.29 2.22 16.53
N LEU A 116 13.31 1.33 16.34
CA LEU A 116 13.35 0.31 15.30
C LEU A 116 13.44 0.93 13.90
N ARG A 117 12.72 2.04 13.67
CA ARG A 117 12.78 2.80 12.42
C ARG A 117 14.17 3.37 12.15
N ASN A 118 14.83 3.91 13.18
CA ASN A 118 16.18 4.43 13.07
C ASN A 118 17.19 3.30 12.83
N GLU A 119 17.02 2.15 13.48
CA GLU A 119 17.86 0.96 13.27
C GLU A 119 17.76 0.42 11.83
N VAL A 120 16.55 0.37 11.26
CA VAL A 120 16.35 0.03 9.83
C VAL A 120 17.17 0.98 8.94
N TYR A 121 17.09 2.28 9.19
CA TYR A 121 17.85 3.27 8.41
C TYR A 121 19.36 3.05 8.53
N ASN A 122 19.87 2.85 9.75
CA ASN A 122 21.29 2.65 10.00
C ASN A 122 21.81 1.40 9.28
N ARG A 123 21.10 0.28 9.33
CA ARG A 123 21.51 -0.96 8.65
C ARG A 123 21.54 -0.82 7.12
N VAL A 124 20.54 -0.15 6.54
CA VAL A 124 20.45 -0.02 5.08
C VAL A 124 21.39 1.04 4.52
N VAL A 125 21.44 2.22 5.14
CA VAL A 125 22.16 3.37 4.59
C VAL A 125 23.61 3.43 5.09
N GLU A 126 23.82 3.24 6.40
CA GLU A 126 25.16 3.39 7.01
C GLU A 126 25.97 2.10 6.87
N GLN A 127 25.37 0.96 7.20
CA GLN A 127 26.04 -0.35 7.08
C GLN A 127 25.95 -0.96 5.68
N LYS A 128 25.18 -0.36 4.76
CA LYS A 128 24.99 -0.81 3.37
C LYS A 128 24.50 -2.27 3.25
N LYS A 129 23.78 -2.77 4.26
CA LYS A 129 23.13 -4.09 4.17
C LYS A 129 22.00 -4.02 3.13
N SER A 130 21.78 -5.11 2.40
CA SER A 130 20.66 -5.18 1.47
C SER A 130 19.33 -5.22 2.21
N ALA A 131 18.30 -4.60 1.61
CA ALA A 131 16.96 -4.52 2.21
C ALA A 131 16.36 -5.92 2.51
N ARG A 132 16.79 -6.94 1.75
CA ARG A 132 16.39 -8.34 1.98
C ARG A 132 16.93 -8.88 3.31
N VAL A 133 18.20 -8.66 3.58
CA VAL A 133 18.84 -9.10 4.83
C VAL A 133 18.19 -8.40 6.02
N VAL A 134 18.00 -7.08 5.90
CA VAL A 134 17.37 -6.28 6.97
C VAL A 134 15.92 -6.72 7.23
N SER A 135 15.16 -7.07 6.18
CA SER A 135 13.79 -7.62 6.30
C SER A 135 13.75 -8.89 7.15
N VAL A 136 14.67 -9.83 6.89
CA VAL A 136 14.71 -11.11 7.61
C VAL A 136 15.22 -10.91 9.05
N GLU A 137 16.22 -10.06 9.25
CA GLU A 137 16.78 -9.78 10.58
C GLU A 137 15.80 -9.06 11.50
N LEU A 138 15.05 -8.08 10.99
CA LEU A 138 14.13 -7.24 11.77
C LEU A 138 12.67 -7.67 11.67
N GLY A 139 12.33 -8.60 10.77
CA GLY A 139 10.97 -9.09 10.54
C GLY A 139 10.01 -8.02 10.02
N VAL A 140 10.46 -7.21 9.06
CA VAL A 140 9.71 -6.09 8.47
C VAL A 140 9.67 -6.21 6.95
N ASP A 141 8.51 -6.05 6.31
CA ASP A 141 8.38 -6.20 4.85
C ASP A 141 9.33 -5.24 4.10
N MET A 142 9.89 -5.71 2.99
CA MET A 142 10.82 -4.96 2.14
C MET A 142 10.21 -3.64 1.65
N LYS A 143 8.91 -3.62 1.35
CA LYS A 143 8.20 -2.40 0.92
C LYS A 143 8.14 -1.38 2.05
N ARG A 144 7.93 -1.84 3.29
CA ARG A 144 7.91 -0.99 4.47
C ARG A 144 9.31 -0.46 4.78
N ILE A 145 10.35 -1.28 4.68
CA ILE A 145 11.76 -0.83 4.82
C ILE A 145 12.07 0.29 3.82
N ALA A 146 11.71 0.12 2.54
CA ALA A 146 11.94 1.15 1.53
C ALA A 146 11.15 2.45 1.81
N ALA A 147 9.97 2.37 2.42
CA ALA A 147 9.22 3.55 2.85
C ALA A 147 9.87 4.23 4.07
N VAL A 148 10.29 3.44 5.06
CA VAL A 148 10.99 3.92 6.26
C VAL A 148 12.25 4.71 5.89
N VAL A 149 13.11 4.15 5.04
CA VAL A 149 14.34 4.82 4.60
C VAL A 149 14.01 6.18 3.97
N ARG A 150 13.07 6.22 3.03
CA ARG A 150 12.64 7.47 2.37
C ARG A 150 12.11 8.52 3.34
N LEU A 151 11.30 8.11 4.33
CA LEU A 151 10.73 9.03 5.32
C LEU A 151 11.79 9.54 6.30
N VAL A 152 12.74 8.70 6.71
CA VAL A 152 13.85 9.12 7.58
C VAL A 152 14.81 10.05 6.84
N GLU A 153 15.09 9.83 5.55
CA GLU A 153 15.85 10.78 4.72
C GLU A 153 15.17 12.14 4.63
N LEU A 154 13.84 12.15 4.42
CA LEU A 154 13.04 13.37 4.39
C LEU A 154 13.10 14.10 5.74
N GLU A 155 12.99 13.37 6.85
CA GLU A 155 13.11 13.92 8.21
C GLU A 155 14.50 14.53 8.43
N LYS A 156 15.58 13.82 8.08
CA LYS A 156 16.95 14.34 8.16
C LYS A 156 17.12 15.61 7.32
N ARG A 157 16.55 15.64 6.10
CA ARG A 157 16.55 16.83 5.24
C ARG A 157 15.77 18.00 5.86
N GLN A 158 14.62 17.76 6.48
CA GLN A 158 13.86 18.81 7.17
C GLN A 158 14.65 19.40 8.35
N ARG A 159 15.30 18.55 9.14
CA ARG A 159 16.21 18.98 10.23
C ARG A 159 17.37 19.82 9.69
N ALA A 160 18.02 19.38 8.60
CA ALA A 160 19.10 20.12 7.96
C ALA A 160 18.63 21.49 7.42
N GLN A 161 17.37 21.61 7.01
CA GLN A 161 16.75 22.88 6.60
C GLN A 161 16.26 23.74 7.78
N GLY A 162 16.39 23.27 9.03
CA GLY A 162 15.91 23.97 10.21
C GLY A 162 14.37 24.05 10.32
N LYS A 163 13.63 23.16 9.64
CA LYS A 163 12.16 23.16 9.71
C LYS A 163 11.69 22.56 11.04
N PRO A 164 10.67 23.15 11.70
CA PRO A 164 10.14 22.62 12.95
C PRO A 164 9.44 21.28 12.71
N LEU A 165 9.76 20.28 13.52
CA LEU A 165 9.13 18.96 13.50
C LEU A 165 7.94 18.92 14.47
N ALA A 166 6.89 18.19 14.09
CA ALA A 166 5.70 18.01 14.91
C ALA A 166 5.89 16.96 16.03
N LEU A 167 6.92 17.14 16.87
CA LEU A 167 7.30 16.17 17.92
C LEU A 167 6.21 15.95 18.98
N PRO A 168 5.52 16.98 19.52
CA PRO A 168 4.48 16.76 20.53
C PRO A 168 3.32 15.92 19.98
N TYR A 169 2.97 16.16 18.71
CA TYR A 169 1.96 15.38 18.00
C TYR A 169 2.40 13.93 17.81
N ALA A 170 3.63 13.71 17.32
CA ALA A 170 4.16 12.36 17.11
C ALA A 170 4.16 11.53 18.39
N ARG A 171 4.65 12.09 19.51
CA ARG A 171 4.68 11.41 20.82
C ARG A 171 3.29 11.00 21.28
N ALA A 172 2.33 11.93 21.24
CA ALA A 172 0.96 11.65 21.64
C ALA A 172 0.32 10.54 20.79
N VAL A 173 0.56 10.51 19.48
CA VAL A 173 0.03 9.46 18.59
C VAL A 173 0.71 8.11 18.83
N HIS A 174 2.02 8.08 19.06
CA HIS A 174 2.76 6.85 19.37
C HIS A 174 2.29 6.21 20.69
N GLU A 175 1.81 7.00 21.65
CA GLU A 175 1.23 6.49 22.90
C GLU A 175 -0.17 5.87 22.73
N MET A 176 -0.90 6.21 21.66
CA MET A 176 -2.28 5.76 21.42
C MET A 176 -2.38 4.45 20.62
N VAL A 177 -1.30 4.04 19.95
CA VAL A 177 -1.27 2.97 18.93
C VAL A 177 -0.30 1.89 19.41
N PRO A 178 -0.55 0.58 19.17
CA PRO A 178 0.39 -0.44 19.59
C PRO A 178 1.69 -0.30 18.80
N ILE A 179 2.83 -0.58 19.44
CA ILE A 179 4.15 -0.44 18.82
C ILE A 179 4.93 -1.74 18.89
N THR A 180 5.75 -2.01 17.88
CA THR A 180 6.81 -3.03 17.97
C THR A 180 8.11 -2.37 18.42
N PRO A 181 8.57 -2.62 19.66
CA PRO A 181 9.83 -2.10 20.14
C PRO A 181 11.00 -2.74 19.40
N LEU A 182 12.15 -2.06 19.45
CA LEU A 182 13.42 -2.68 19.09
C LEU A 182 13.79 -3.69 20.20
N ALA A 183 14.16 -4.91 19.82
CA ALA A 183 14.56 -5.95 20.76
C ALA A 183 15.84 -5.56 21.51
N GLU A 184 15.95 -6.01 22.74
CA GLU A 184 17.14 -5.77 23.55
C GLU A 184 18.37 -6.47 22.97
N LYS A 185 19.56 -6.01 23.37
CA LYS A 185 20.82 -6.55 22.83
C LYS A 185 20.95 -8.03 23.19
N GLY A 186 20.98 -8.87 22.16
CA GLY A 186 21.12 -10.33 22.29
C GLY A 186 19.81 -11.09 22.14
N GLU A 187 18.67 -10.39 22.18
CA GLU A 187 17.37 -10.98 21.90
C GLU A 187 17.07 -10.98 20.40
N ARG A 188 16.22 -11.93 19.97
CA ARG A 188 15.75 -11.97 18.58
C ARG A 188 14.62 -10.96 18.41
N GLN A 189 14.73 -10.12 17.40
CA GLN A 189 13.65 -9.19 17.02
C GLN A 189 12.35 -9.96 16.74
N GLN A 190 11.26 -9.56 17.40
CA GLN A 190 9.93 -10.04 17.08
C GLN A 190 9.53 -9.57 15.69
N TYR A 191 8.97 -10.47 14.89
CA TYR A 191 8.47 -10.14 13.56
C TYR A 191 7.33 -9.13 13.69
N HIS A 192 7.52 -7.98 13.03
CA HIS A 192 6.52 -6.93 12.97
C HIS A 192 5.34 -7.34 12.10
N GLU A 193 5.61 -8.01 10.98
CA GLU A 193 4.60 -8.45 10.03
C GLU A 193 5.07 -9.73 9.30
N PRO A 194 4.17 -10.48 8.64
CA PRO A 194 4.56 -11.63 7.83
C PRO A 194 5.35 -11.19 6.59
N ILE A 195 6.64 -11.54 6.54
CA ILE A 195 7.54 -11.16 5.43
C ILE A 195 7.44 -12.06 4.19
N ASN A 196 6.74 -13.20 4.30
CA ASN A 196 6.65 -14.20 3.23
C ASN A 196 5.28 -14.24 2.54
N ASP A 197 4.43 -13.25 2.78
CA ASP A 197 3.10 -13.20 2.21
C ASP A 197 3.14 -13.00 0.69
N LEU A 198 2.41 -13.88 -0.01
CA LEU A 198 2.31 -13.86 -1.46
C LEU A 198 0.92 -13.37 -1.88
N PRO A 199 0.81 -12.37 -2.79
CA PRO A 199 -0.47 -12.00 -3.35
C PRO A 199 -1.07 -13.16 -4.16
N ALA A 200 -2.35 -13.43 -3.93
CA ALA A 200 -3.11 -14.44 -4.68
C ALA A 200 -3.10 -14.11 -6.17
N HIS A 201 -2.64 -15.06 -7.00
CA HIS A 201 -2.59 -14.86 -8.44
C HIS A 201 -3.96 -15.20 -9.04
N PRO A 202 -4.47 -14.48 -10.05
CA PRO A 202 -5.78 -14.79 -10.64
C PRO A 202 -5.91 -16.23 -11.15
N LEU A 203 -4.83 -16.80 -11.70
CA LEU A 203 -4.82 -18.20 -12.18
C LEU A 203 -5.01 -19.23 -11.06
N THR A 204 -4.64 -18.93 -9.82
CA THR A 204 -4.77 -19.87 -8.70
C THR A 204 -6.16 -19.81 -8.06
N GLY A 205 -7.07 -18.96 -8.56
CA GLY A 205 -8.43 -18.83 -8.03
C GLY A 205 -9.41 -19.90 -8.53
N SER A 206 -9.08 -20.58 -9.64
CA SER A 206 -9.91 -21.66 -10.19
C SER A 206 -9.72 -22.97 -9.44
N GLN A 207 -10.80 -23.67 -9.14
CA GLN A 207 -10.76 -25.05 -8.63
C GLN A 207 -10.45 -26.02 -9.78
N ILE A 208 -9.39 -26.82 -9.66
CA ILE A 208 -8.96 -27.79 -10.68
C ILE A 208 -8.73 -29.15 -10.03
N PHE A 209 -9.36 -30.19 -10.58
CA PHE A 209 -9.07 -31.59 -10.29
C PHE A 209 -8.33 -32.18 -11.50
N TYR A 210 -7.01 -32.26 -11.40
CA TYR A 210 -6.17 -32.70 -12.52
C TYR A 210 -5.95 -34.21 -12.46
N PRO A 211 -6.38 -35.00 -13.46
CA PRO A 211 -6.20 -36.45 -13.46
C PRO A 211 -4.73 -36.79 -13.72
N VAL A 212 -4.13 -37.57 -12.81
CA VAL A 212 -2.72 -37.93 -12.82
C VAL A 212 -2.61 -39.45 -12.58
N PRO A 213 -1.65 -40.16 -13.21
CA PRO A 213 -1.40 -41.57 -12.88
C PRO A 213 -1.11 -41.77 -11.39
N GLU A 214 -1.51 -42.91 -10.84
CA GLU A 214 -1.36 -43.23 -9.41
C GLU A 214 0.08 -43.16 -8.88
N SER A 215 1.06 -43.42 -9.74
CA SER A 215 2.48 -43.44 -9.39
C SER A 215 3.21 -42.12 -9.62
N ARG A 216 2.55 -41.09 -10.17
CA ARG A 216 3.21 -39.83 -10.51
C ARG A 216 3.28 -38.88 -9.30
N SER A 217 4.48 -38.37 -9.04
CA SER A 217 4.76 -37.37 -8.01
C SER A 217 4.34 -35.96 -8.46
N PHE A 218 3.12 -35.54 -8.07
CA PHE A 218 2.59 -34.24 -8.44
C PHE A 218 3.15 -33.11 -7.54
N ASN A 219 4.10 -32.34 -8.06
CA ASN A 219 4.84 -31.30 -7.32
C ASN A 219 4.26 -29.88 -7.51
N ARG A 220 4.69 -28.92 -6.66
CA ARG A 220 4.28 -27.50 -6.75
C ARG A 220 4.64 -26.83 -8.09
N VAL A 221 5.73 -27.28 -8.73
CA VAL A 221 6.12 -26.84 -10.07
C VAL A 221 5.09 -27.28 -11.12
N GLU A 222 4.66 -28.54 -11.05
CA GLU A 222 3.62 -29.07 -11.94
C GLU A 222 2.27 -28.38 -11.70
N ALA A 223 1.90 -28.11 -10.45
CA ALA A 223 0.70 -27.36 -10.12
C ALA A 223 0.69 -25.97 -10.78
N GLY A 224 1.83 -25.24 -10.72
CA GLY A 224 1.97 -23.95 -11.42
C GLY A 224 1.78 -24.06 -12.93
N ARG A 225 2.29 -25.14 -13.54
CA ARG A 225 2.09 -25.44 -14.97
C ARG A 225 0.63 -25.75 -15.28
N VAL A 226 -0.06 -26.55 -14.46
CA VAL A 226 -1.49 -26.85 -14.60
C VAL A 226 -2.33 -25.57 -14.54
N PHE A 227 -2.11 -24.69 -13.56
CA PHE A 227 -2.79 -23.39 -13.49
C PHE A 227 -2.52 -22.50 -14.72
N SER A 228 -1.37 -22.67 -15.36
CA SER A 228 -0.99 -21.95 -16.57
C SER A 228 -1.52 -22.58 -17.86
N GLY A 229 -2.09 -23.78 -17.80
CA GLY A 229 -2.41 -24.59 -18.97
C GLY A 229 -1.15 -25.00 -19.76
N ALA A 230 0.00 -25.07 -19.10
CA ALA A 230 1.24 -25.55 -19.71
C ALA A 230 1.25 -27.08 -19.76
N PRO A 231 1.86 -27.68 -20.78
CA PRO A 231 2.09 -29.13 -20.78
C PRO A 231 2.98 -29.54 -19.60
N ALA A 232 2.96 -30.82 -19.24
CA ALA A 232 3.86 -31.38 -18.23
C ALA A 232 5.33 -31.07 -18.58
N LEU A 233 6.19 -31.07 -17.56
CA LEU A 233 7.64 -31.02 -17.80
C LEU A 233 8.10 -32.32 -18.44
N GLU A 234 9.14 -32.23 -19.26
CA GLU A 234 9.84 -33.41 -19.74
C GLU A 234 10.45 -34.17 -18.56
N GLN A 235 10.52 -35.50 -18.66
CA GLN A 235 10.97 -36.33 -17.54
C GLN A 235 12.42 -36.02 -17.12
N SER A 236 13.28 -35.67 -18.08
CA SER A 236 14.67 -35.25 -17.83
C SER A 236 14.72 -33.95 -17.02
N GLU A 237 13.97 -32.93 -17.45
CA GLU A 237 13.88 -31.64 -16.74
C GLU A 237 13.26 -31.80 -15.35
N ALA A 238 12.24 -32.66 -15.23
CA ALA A 238 11.59 -32.96 -13.96
C ALA A 238 12.55 -33.68 -12.99
N ALA A 239 13.42 -34.56 -13.50
CA ALA A 239 14.39 -35.29 -12.69
C ALA A 239 15.52 -34.39 -12.14
N GLU A 240 15.86 -33.30 -12.85
CA GLU A 240 16.81 -32.30 -12.34
C GLU A 240 16.27 -31.50 -11.15
N ILE A 241 14.94 -31.40 -11.02
CA ILE A 241 14.29 -30.58 -10.01
C ILE A 241 14.01 -31.43 -8.77
N SER A 242 14.93 -31.41 -7.80
CA SER A 242 14.73 -32.09 -6.51
C SER A 242 13.68 -31.38 -5.66
N HIS A 243 13.71 -30.04 -5.66
CA HIS A 243 12.79 -29.20 -4.91
C HIS A 243 12.41 -27.94 -5.72
N PRO A 244 11.17 -27.41 -5.62
CA PRO A 244 10.77 -26.16 -6.26
C PRO A 244 11.69 -24.97 -5.96
N SER A 245 12.41 -24.94 -4.83
CA SER A 245 13.37 -23.88 -4.51
C SER A 245 14.60 -23.87 -5.41
N ASP A 246 14.96 -25.01 -6.01
CA ASP A 246 16.18 -25.14 -6.83
C ASP A 246 16.10 -24.29 -8.10
N LEU A 247 14.88 -23.92 -8.51
CA LEU A 247 14.60 -23.03 -9.62
C LEU A 247 14.95 -21.56 -9.32
N VAL A 248 15.07 -21.18 -8.04
CA VAL A 248 15.27 -19.78 -7.63
C VAL A 248 16.56 -19.21 -8.21
N GLU A 249 17.68 -19.92 -8.08
CA GLU A 249 18.98 -19.43 -8.55
C GLU A 249 18.98 -19.27 -10.08
N LYS A 250 18.50 -20.29 -10.81
CA LYS A 250 18.35 -20.26 -12.27
C LYS A 250 17.50 -19.05 -12.74
N ILE A 251 16.41 -18.74 -12.03
CA ILE A 251 15.50 -17.63 -12.37
C ILE A 251 16.07 -16.25 -12.01
N ILE A 252 16.82 -16.15 -10.91
CA ILE A 252 17.49 -14.91 -10.51
C ILE A 252 18.55 -14.53 -11.54
N GLU A 253 19.34 -15.51 -11.99
CA GLU A 253 20.36 -15.33 -13.03
C GLU A 253 19.71 -15.00 -14.37
N ASP A 254 18.80 -15.85 -14.82
CA ASP A 254 18.14 -15.74 -16.11
C ASP A 254 16.62 -15.64 -15.94
N PRO A 255 16.04 -14.44 -15.80
CA PRO A 255 14.59 -14.27 -15.67
C PRO A 255 13.82 -14.64 -16.94
N ASN A 256 14.52 -14.74 -18.07
CA ASN A 256 13.97 -15.19 -19.36
C ASN A 256 13.89 -16.72 -19.46
N SER A 257 14.46 -17.47 -18.50
CA SER A 257 14.36 -18.93 -18.44
C SER A 257 12.93 -19.42 -18.24
N ILE A 258 12.06 -18.57 -17.70
CA ILE A 258 10.67 -18.92 -17.46
C ILE A 258 9.93 -19.08 -18.80
N GLY A 259 9.40 -20.29 -19.02
CA GLY A 259 8.64 -20.63 -20.22
C GLY A 259 7.34 -19.84 -20.39
N TRP A 260 6.82 -19.88 -21.61
CA TRP A 260 5.60 -19.21 -22.03
C TRP A 260 4.58 -20.22 -22.58
N VAL A 261 3.29 -19.91 -22.41
CA VAL A 261 2.17 -20.69 -22.96
C VAL A 261 1.31 -19.77 -23.82
N GLY A 262 0.83 -20.26 -24.95
CA GLY A 262 -0.03 -19.52 -25.88
C GLY A 262 0.73 -18.94 -27.07
N LYS A 263 0.01 -18.23 -27.95
CA LYS A 263 0.56 -17.63 -29.18
C LYS A 263 0.19 -16.15 -29.28
N GLY A 264 1.08 -15.36 -29.85
CA GLY A 264 0.84 -13.94 -30.13
C GLY A 264 0.44 -13.14 -28.89
N ALA A 265 -0.65 -12.39 -28.98
CA ALA A 265 -1.15 -11.54 -27.90
C ALA A 265 -1.65 -12.31 -26.65
N ASN A 266 -1.95 -13.60 -26.79
CA ASN A 266 -2.43 -14.45 -25.69
C ASN A 266 -1.28 -15.23 -25.01
N ALA A 267 -0.02 -15.00 -25.41
CA ALA A 267 1.12 -15.60 -24.77
C ALA A 267 1.25 -15.08 -23.33
N ARG A 268 1.31 -16.01 -22.38
CA ARG A 268 1.48 -15.72 -20.95
C ARG A 268 2.62 -16.52 -20.36
N GLN A 269 3.28 -15.94 -19.38
CA GLN A 269 4.34 -16.60 -18.65
C GLN A 269 3.77 -17.76 -17.80
N ILE A 270 4.51 -18.86 -17.72
CA ILE A 270 4.17 -19.99 -16.86
C ILE A 270 4.29 -19.56 -15.40
N LEU A 271 3.22 -19.79 -14.64
CA LEU A 271 3.12 -19.52 -13.22
C LEU A 271 4.16 -20.34 -12.47
N GLN A 272 5.06 -19.63 -11.78
CA GLN A 272 6.07 -20.22 -10.92
C GLN A 272 5.45 -20.71 -9.59
N PRO A 273 6.05 -21.73 -8.95
CA PRO A 273 5.62 -22.19 -7.63
C PRO A 273 5.75 -21.07 -6.59
N ALA A 274 5.03 -21.21 -5.48
CA ALA A 274 5.06 -20.23 -4.39
C ALA A 274 6.49 -20.00 -3.87
N ASP A 275 7.29 -21.06 -3.75
CA ASP A 275 8.68 -21.04 -3.24
C ASP A 275 9.56 -20.02 -3.97
N VAL A 276 9.35 -19.86 -5.28
CA VAL A 276 10.09 -18.92 -6.14
C VAL A 276 9.54 -17.50 -6.05
N ARG A 277 8.23 -17.35 -5.83
CA ARG A 277 7.53 -16.07 -5.90
C ARG A 277 7.54 -15.29 -4.59
N ILE A 278 7.84 -15.94 -3.46
CA ILE A 278 7.95 -15.33 -2.13
C ILE A 278 9.05 -14.23 -2.15
N PRO A 279 8.90 -13.13 -1.36
CA PRO A 279 9.93 -12.09 -1.30
C PRO A 279 11.32 -12.56 -0.82
N HIS A 280 11.36 -13.55 0.07
CA HIS A 280 12.57 -14.14 0.65
C HIS A 280 12.77 -15.62 0.28
N PRO A 281 13.03 -15.95 -1.00
CA PRO A 281 13.16 -17.35 -1.43
C PRO A 281 14.42 -18.02 -0.86
N HIS A 282 15.45 -17.24 -0.52
CA HIS A 282 16.67 -17.73 0.12
C HIS A 282 16.43 -18.35 1.51
N MET A 283 15.34 -17.98 2.20
CA MET A 283 15.01 -18.59 3.50
C MET A 283 14.65 -20.06 3.36
N VAL A 284 14.01 -20.46 2.26
CA VAL A 284 13.70 -21.87 2.00
C VAL A 284 14.99 -22.67 1.83
N ALA A 285 15.94 -22.12 1.09
CA ALA A 285 17.26 -22.74 0.92
C ALA A 285 18.03 -22.83 2.25
N LEU A 286 17.99 -21.76 3.07
CA LEU A 286 18.60 -21.76 4.41
C LEU A 286 18.03 -22.86 5.32
N GLU A 287 16.70 -23.04 5.37
CA GLU A 287 16.11 -24.11 6.18
C GLU A 287 16.49 -25.50 5.66
N ARG A 288 16.63 -25.67 4.34
CA ARG A 288 17.13 -26.93 3.76
C ARG A 288 18.58 -27.20 4.14
N ASP A 289 19.44 -26.19 4.09
CA ASP A 289 20.84 -26.30 4.48
C ASP A 289 20.97 -26.69 5.96
N ARG A 290 20.10 -26.16 6.84
CA ARG A 290 20.02 -26.56 8.26
C ARG A 290 19.59 -28.01 8.45
N LEU A 291 18.61 -28.47 7.66
CA LEU A 291 18.16 -29.86 7.72
C LEU A 291 19.21 -30.84 7.20
N ALA A 292 19.96 -30.46 6.16
CA ALA A 292 21.05 -31.26 5.62
C ALA A 292 22.25 -31.31 6.57
N ASN A 293 22.60 -30.18 7.20
CA ASN A 293 23.77 -30.04 8.06
C ASN A 293 23.39 -29.50 9.46
N PRO A 294 22.71 -30.30 10.30
CA PRO A 294 22.15 -29.83 11.57
C PRO A 294 23.19 -29.38 12.60
N ASN A 295 24.39 -29.97 12.56
CA ASN A 295 25.46 -29.68 13.53
C ASN A 295 26.45 -28.60 13.05
N GLU A 296 26.38 -28.19 11.79
CA GLU A 296 27.38 -27.33 11.15
C GLU A 296 26.85 -25.90 10.96
N TRP A 297 26.41 -25.27 12.05
CA TRP A 297 25.78 -23.93 11.99
C TRP A 297 26.66 -22.87 11.30
N ARG A 298 28.00 -22.96 11.44
CA ARG A 298 28.95 -22.07 10.77
C ARG A 298 28.96 -22.27 9.26
N ALA A 299 29.04 -23.52 8.81
CA ALA A 299 29.01 -23.84 7.38
C ALA A 299 27.70 -23.37 6.74
N VAL A 300 26.57 -23.57 7.43
CA VAL A 300 25.26 -23.08 6.97
C VAL A 300 25.22 -21.56 6.90
N ALA A 301 25.78 -20.84 7.89
CA ALA A 301 25.87 -19.39 7.86
C ALA A 301 26.77 -18.88 6.72
N ASP A 302 27.89 -19.56 6.46
CA ASP A 302 28.82 -19.23 5.37
C ASP A 302 28.18 -19.47 3.99
N LEU A 303 27.41 -20.55 3.82
CA LEU A 303 26.65 -20.80 2.60
C LEU A 303 25.58 -19.72 2.37
N GLN A 304 24.88 -19.35 3.43
CA GLN A 304 23.83 -18.34 3.35
C GLN A 304 24.38 -16.95 3.04
N SER A 305 25.50 -16.54 3.66
CA SER A 305 26.15 -15.26 3.36
C SER A 305 26.61 -15.21 1.90
N LYS A 306 27.30 -16.25 1.41
CA LYS A 306 27.69 -16.37 -0.01
C LYS A 306 26.49 -16.29 -0.95
N ARG A 307 25.37 -16.93 -0.62
CA ARG A 307 24.13 -16.90 -1.41
C ARG A 307 23.56 -15.49 -1.50
N LEU A 308 23.50 -14.77 -0.37
CA LEU A 308 23.01 -13.40 -0.32
C LEU A 308 23.93 -12.44 -1.10
N GLU A 309 25.25 -12.57 -0.92
CA GLU A 309 26.24 -11.79 -1.68
C GLU A 309 26.09 -12.00 -3.19
N ARG A 310 25.95 -13.25 -3.64
CA ARG A 310 25.70 -13.59 -5.05
C ARG A 310 24.41 -12.97 -5.58
N GLN A 311 23.33 -12.98 -4.80
CA GLN A 311 22.08 -12.33 -5.21
C GLN A 311 22.23 -10.82 -5.32
N ASP A 312 22.90 -10.20 -4.35
CA ASP A 312 23.12 -8.75 -4.31
C ASP A 312 24.01 -8.28 -5.48
N THR A 313 25.03 -9.06 -5.86
CA THR A 313 25.86 -8.76 -7.04
C THR A 313 25.06 -8.85 -8.34
N ILE A 314 24.29 -9.93 -8.54
CA ILE A 314 23.43 -10.10 -9.73
C ILE A 314 22.43 -8.94 -9.84
N GLU A 315 21.80 -8.53 -8.75
CA GLU A 315 20.85 -7.42 -8.76
C GLU A 315 21.50 -6.08 -9.05
N LYS A 316 22.68 -5.84 -8.49
CA LYS A 316 23.46 -4.63 -8.75
C LYS A 316 23.84 -4.55 -10.23
N GLU A 317 24.42 -5.61 -10.79
CA GLU A 317 24.76 -5.68 -12.21
C GLU A 317 23.53 -5.50 -13.11
N ARG A 318 22.39 -6.10 -12.74
CA ARG A 318 21.14 -5.95 -13.48
C ARG A 318 20.65 -4.51 -13.46
N ARG A 319 20.70 -3.84 -12.31
CA ARG A 319 20.33 -2.43 -12.17
C ARG A 319 21.22 -1.53 -13.03
N GLU A 320 22.53 -1.73 -12.97
CA GLU A 320 23.51 -1.00 -13.79
C GLU A 320 23.28 -1.23 -15.29
N ARG A 321 23.04 -2.48 -15.69
CA ARG A 321 22.73 -2.84 -17.09
C ARG A 321 21.45 -2.19 -17.59
N ILE A 322 20.39 -2.16 -16.76
CA ILE A 322 19.13 -1.48 -17.10
C ILE A 322 19.34 0.03 -17.21
N GLN A 323 20.10 0.63 -16.30
CA GLN A 323 20.40 2.06 -16.30
C GLN A 323 21.21 2.45 -17.54
N ALA A 324 22.31 1.74 -17.82
CA ALA A 324 23.13 1.95 -19.01
C ALA A 324 22.32 1.76 -20.31
N ARG A 325 21.41 0.78 -20.36
CA ARG A 325 20.50 0.59 -21.51
C ARG A 325 19.49 1.73 -21.66
N ARG A 326 19.07 2.39 -20.57
CA ARG A 326 18.17 3.55 -20.62
C ARG A 326 18.91 4.79 -21.12
N GLU A 327 20.12 5.03 -20.60
CA GLU A 327 20.98 6.14 -21.00
C GLU A 327 21.39 6.04 -22.47
N LYS A 328 21.79 4.85 -22.94
CA LYS A 328 22.13 4.63 -24.36
C LYS A 328 20.97 4.88 -25.33
N LYS A 329 19.71 4.76 -24.88
CA LYS A 329 18.52 4.99 -25.71
C LYS A 329 18.11 6.46 -25.75
N LEU A 330 18.70 7.31 -24.93
CA LEU A 330 18.33 8.70 -24.77
C LEU A 330 19.51 9.58 -25.18
N THR A 331 19.37 10.29 -26.30
CA THR A 331 20.34 11.27 -26.74
C THR A 331 19.94 12.64 -26.20
N VAL A 332 20.82 13.24 -25.40
CA VAL A 332 20.64 14.61 -24.89
C VAL A 332 21.43 15.56 -25.78
N VAL A 333 20.74 16.50 -26.41
CA VAL A 333 21.33 17.56 -27.22
C VAL A 333 21.08 18.89 -26.50
N SER A 334 22.14 19.55 -26.07
CA SER A 334 22.12 20.84 -25.37
C SER A 334 22.86 21.90 -26.19
N PRO A 335 22.19 22.61 -27.11
CA PRO A 335 22.81 23.68 -27.90
C PRO A 335 23.16 24.88 -27.01
N GLU A 336 24.30 25.54 -27.29
CA GLU A 336 24.83 26.63 -26.46
C GLU A 336 23.86 27.82 -26.32
N ASP A 337 23.17 28.19 -27.40
CA ASP A 337 22.20 29.30 -27.42
C ASP A 337 20.75 28.87 -27.10
N SER A 338 20.52 27.61 -26.68
CA SER A 338 19.17 27.08 -26.45
C SER A 338 18.70 27.25 -25.01
N ARG A 339 17.43 27.65 -24.84
CA ARG A 339 16.74 27.63 -23.54
C ARG A 339 16.44 26.22 -23.04
N PHE A 340 16.43 25.23 -23.94
CA PHE A 340 15.95 23.87 -23.65
C PHE A 340 16.98 22.81 -24.01
N ASP A 341 17.03 21.77 -23.19
CA ASP A 341 17.69 20.51 -23.52
C ASP A 341 16.73 19.60 -24.30
N TYR A 342 17.17 19.15 -25.47
CA TYR A 342 16.39 18.22 -26.28
C TYR A 342 16.75 16.79 -25.89
N ARG A 343 15.78 16.05 -25.36
CA ARG A 343 15.92 14.62 -25.04
C ARG A 343 15.25 13.79 -26.13
N ILE A 344 16.04 13.34 -27.10
CA ILE A 344 15.56 12.55 -28.22
C ILE A 344 15.66 11.07 -27.83
N LYS A 345 14.56 10.34 -28.03
CA LYS A 345 14.47 8.93 -27.72
C LYS A 345 14.13 8.16 -28.98
N ASP A 346 15.05 7.31 -29.41
CA ASP A 346 14.84 6.50 -30.60
C ASP A 346 13.76 5.45 -30.32
N THR A 347 12.73 5.45 -31.17
CA THR A 347 11.63 4.49 -31.13
C THR A 347 11.67 3.60 -32.35
N ILE A 348 11.74 2.29 -32.13
CA ILE A 348 11.76 1.28 -33.18
C ILE A 348 10.32 0.80 -33.41
N TYR A 349 9.86 0.80 -34.66
CA TYR A 349 8.55 0.29 -35.08
C TYR A 349 8.70 -1.10 -35.71
N THR A 350 8.79 -2.13 -34.87
CA THR A 350 8.80 -3.54 -35.28
C THR A 350 7.45 -4.23 -35.01
N THR A 351 7.25 -5.40 -35.62
CA THR A 351 6.10 -6.29 -35.35
C THR A 351 5.90 -6.57 -33.85
N GLU A 352 6.96 -6.62 -33.06
CA GLU A 352 6.90 -6.79 -31.60
C GLU A 352 6.32 -5.57 -30.86
N THR A 353 6.55 -4.37 -31.38
CA THR A 353 6.09 -3.11 -30.76
C THR A 353 4.69 -2.73 -31.22
N THR A 354 4.44 -2.76 -32.53
CA THR A 354 3.16 -2.36 -33.15
C THR A 354 2.17 -3.51 -33.25
N GLY A 355 2.60 -4.76 -33.13
CA GLY A 355 1.80 -5.93 -33.46
C GLY A 355 1.64 -6.08 -34.98
N THR A 356 1.15 -7.25 -35.40
CA THR A 356 0.78 -7.53 -36.81
C THR A 356 -0.34 -6.59 -37.28
N ASP A 357 -1.27 -6.27 -36.38
CA ASP A 357 -2.49 -5.53 -36.70
C ASP A 357 -2.38 -4.02 -36.38
N GLY A 358 -1.19 -3.53 -36.02
CA GLY A 358 -0.97 -2.15 -35.58
C GLY A 358 -1.57 -1.80 -34.20
N ARG A 359 -2.12 -2.76 -33.47
CA ARG A 359 -2.81 -2.58 -32.18
C ARG A 359 -1.94 -2.86 -30.94
N GLY A 360 -0.62 -2.99 -31.09
CA GLY A 360 0.32 -3.32 -30.01
C GLY A 360 0.39 -2.26 -28.92
N SER A 361 0.31 -2.66 -27.64
CA SER A 361 0.19 -1.74 -26.48
C SER A 361 1.43 -0.87 -26.21
N LYS A 362 2.60 -1.27 -26.71
CA LYS A 362 3.89 -0.60 -26.48
C LYS A 362 4.29 0.39 -27.58
N ALA A 363 3.50 0.51 -28.64
CA ALA A 363 3.79 1.41 -29.77
C ALA A 363 3.75 2.88 -29.35
N ALA A 364 4.71 3.67 -29.81
CA ALA A 364 4.75 5.12 -29.60
C ALA A 364 3.90 5.85 -30.66
N GLY A 365 3.21 6.92 -30.24
CA GLY A 365 2.40 7.78 -31.12
C GLY A 365 0.89 7.74 -30.82
N ARG A 366 0.15 8.63 -31.46
CA ARG A 366 -1.32 8.70 -31.36
C ARG A 366 -1.95 7.71 -32.35
N ARG A 367 -2.86 6.85 -31.89
CA ARG A 367 -3.55 5.88 -32.75
C ARG A 367 -4.56 6.57 -33.67
N TYR A 368 -4.61 6.12 -34.94
CA TYR A 368 -5.63 6.53 -35.92
C TYR A 368 -6.93 5.73 -35.75
N GLY A 369 -8.04 6.29 -36.22
CA GLY A 369 -9.36 5.61 -36.21
C GLY A 369 -10.01 5.47 -34.83
N VAL A 370 -9.55 6.22 -33.82
CA VAL A 370 -10.12 6.23 -32.46
C VAL A 370 -10.62 7.64 -32.11
N PRO A 371 -11.94 7.86 -31.95
CA PRO A 371 -12.48 9.17 -31.56
C PRO A 371 -12.09 9.53 -30.12
N HIS A 372 -12.19 10.81 -29.79
CA HIS A 372 -11.89 11.28 -28.43
C HIS A 372 -12.85 10.67 -27.40
N ARG A 373 -12.32 10.22 -26.26
CA ARG A 373 -13.10 9.55 -25.19
C ARG A 373 -13.65 10.49 -24.13
N ASP A 374 -13.64 11.80 -24.38
CA ASP A 374 -14.03 12.81 -23.38
C ASP A 374 -15.44 12.68 -22.82
N ARG A 375 -16.35 12.16 -23.66
CA ARG A 375 -17.77 11.99 -23.33
C ARG A 375 -18.06 10.60 -22.74
N THR A 376 -17.05 9.73 -22.65
CA THR A 376 -17.17 8.40 -22.07
C THR A 376 -17.25 8.49 -20.56
N ARG A 377 -18.28 7.89 -19.97
CA ARG A 377 -18.44 7.82 -18.51
C ARG A 377 -17.30 6.99 -17.91
N GLY A 378 -16.66 7.52 -16.87
CA GLY A 378 -15.59 6.82 -16.16
C GLY A 378 -14.18 7.03 -16.75
N GLU A 379 -14.02 7.88 -17.77
CA GLU A 379 -12.70 8.21 -18.31
C GLU A 379 -11.85 9.00 -17.29
N VAL A 380 -10.62 8.54 -17.04
CA VAL A 380 -9.72 9.17 -16.08
C VAL A 380 -9.03 10.37 -16.73
N LYS A 381 -9.33 11.57 -16.23
CA LYS A 381 -8.75 12.86 -16.68
C LYS A 381 -7.74 13.45 -15.70
N ILE A 382 -7.33 12.66 -14.72
CA ILE A 382 -6.40 13.02 -13.64
C ILE A 382 -5.08 12.28 -13.88
N PRO A 383 -3.90 12.88 -13.59
CA PRO A 383 -2.62 12.17 -13.70
C PRO A 383 -2.62 10.86 -12.90
N THR A 384 -2.40 9.73 -13.58
CA THR A 384 -2.37 8.40 -12.95
C THR A 384 -0.99 8.02 -12.40
N ARG A 385 0.04 8.81 -12.72
CA ARG A 385 1.42 8.62 -12.27
C ARG A 385 2.07 9.98 -12.08
N VAL A 386 2.69 10.17 -10.93
CA VAL A 386 3.56 11.32 -10.61
C VAL A 386 4.96 10.76 -10.44
N GLU A 387 5.90 11.18 -11.29
CA GLU A 387 7.30 10.80 -11.14
C GLU A 387 7.93 11.67 -10.05
N ALA A 388 8.75 11.06 -9.19
CA ALA A 388 9.38 11.68 -8.04
C ALA A 388 10.87 11.94 -8.28
#